data_AF-A0A7S2YQH1-F1
#
_entry.id   AF-A0A7S2YQH1-F1
#
_cell.length_a   1.000
_cell.length_b   1.000
_cell.length_c   1.000
_cell.angle_alpha   90.00
_cell.angle_beta   90.00
_cell.angle_gamma   90.00
#
_symmetry.space_group_name_H-M   'P 1'
#
loop_
_entity.id
_entity.type
_entity.pdbx_description
1 polymer ?
#
loop_
_entity_poly.entity_id
_entity_poly.type
_entity_poly.pdbx_seq_one_letter_code
_entity_poly.pdbx_strand_id
1 'polypeptide(L)'
;WANVQTSAEKTAESKKLPQEQVSHPLMDSFDKPLLSKDTNTLPISFQKIQRFFDHDEETAAFLKKCKSGLLCGDNTKLSLEDEERLGQILHHCLVKNQATTFVLMLLRILVTQESGPTPYKECVCWIYQNIVKDDSGQQHSKPLRTMSWLMLSNIAASSQLWKMEGEEDEWVQAAICAMSDKENCIRQAAAAFCYNTSLLSASETTETEGLGDTKVSLLCACLESLEEEMDYTVRLRRLMTVGRIMVTEGDNAKDLILDLGMDGFVSEQVLVTKKVTCNDESSIGRGDAETCGELAAELNLLLHARKRRRE
;
A
#
# COMPACT_ATOMS: atom_id res chain seq x y z
N TRP A 1 -9.68 65.63 -13.21
CA TRP A 1 -9.45 66.31 -11.93
C TRP A 1 -8.76 65.32 -11.00
N ALA A 2 -7.64 65.76 -10.42
CA ALA A 2 -6.86 65.16 -9.33
C ALA A 2 -6.30 63.72 -9.47
N ASN A 3 -4.98 63.68 -9.70
CA ASN A 3 -4.07 62.71 -9.12
C ASN A 3 -4.17 62.71 -7.59
N VAL A 4 -4.12 61.52 -6.97
CA VAL A 4 -3.43 61.30 -5.68
C VAL A 4 -2.74 59.94 -5.73
N GLN A 5 -1.41 59.96 -5.72
CA GLN A 5 -0.57 58.84 -5.28
C GLN A 5 -0.46 58.88 -3.75
N THR A 6 -0.59 57.73 -3.10
CA THR A 6 0.06 57.29 -1.85
C THR A 6 -0.28 55.80 -1.73
N SER A 7 0.56 54.85 -1.36
CA SER A 7 1.94 54.80 -0.87
C SER A 7 2.41 53.36 -1.10
N ALA A 8 3.66 53.17 -1.51
CA ALA A 8 4.25 51.85 -1.71
C ALA A 8 4.43 51.13 -0.37
N GLU A 9 3.59 50.11 -0.11
CA GLU A 9 3.94 49.06 0.84
C GLU A 9 5.00 48.18 0.17
N LYS A 10 6.24 48.33 0.63
CA LYS A 10 7.28 47.34 0.39
C LYS A 10 6.87 46.08 1.12
N THR A 11 6.22 45.16 0.42
CA THR A 11 6.14 43.76 0.82
C THR A 11 7.58 43.28 0.94
N ALA A 12 8.03 43.05 2.18
CA ALA A 12 9.28 42.36 2.42
C ALA A 12 9.10 40.94 1.88
N GLU A 13 9.60 40.70 0.67
CA GLU A 13 9.86 39.35 0.18
C GLU A 13 10.83 38.70 1.18
N SER A 14 10.27 37.92 2.10
CA SER A 14 11.01 36.95 2.86
C SER A 14 11.60 35.96 1.86
N LYS A 15 12.81 36.24 1.39
CA LYS A 15 13.67 35.28 0.69
C LYS A 15 13.80 34.08 1.62
N LYS A 16 12.95 33.07 1.43
CA LYS A 16 13.21 31.71 1.92
C LYS A 16 14.55 31.34 1.32
N LEU A 17 15.58 31.29 2.16
CA LEU A 17 16.85 30.67 1.82
C LEU A 17 16.54 29.30 1.20
N PRO A 18 17.22 28.89 0.12
CA PRO A 18 17.07 27.54 -0.41
C PRO A 18 17.34 26.60 0.76
N GLN A 19 16.29 25.91 1.23
CA GLN A 19 16.50 24.80 2.14
C GLN A 19 17.31 23.81 1.32
N GLU A 20 18.57 23.62 1.70
CA GLU A 20 19.39 22.52 1.23
C GLU A 20 18.58 21.25 1.51
N GLN A 21 17.94 20.74 0.46
CA GLN A 21 17.14 19.54 0.51
C GLN A 21 18.18 18.43 0.63
N VAL A 22 18.38 17.96 1.87
CA VAL A 22 19.22 16.79 2.12
C VAL A 22 18.60 15.68 1.29
N SER A 23 19.33 15.21 0.27
CA SER A 23 18.87 14.10 -0.55
C SER A 23 18.85 12.85 0.32
N HIS A 24 17.74 12.13 0.25
CA HIS A 24 17.48 10.89 0.97
C HIS A 24 17.36 9.80 -0.10
N PRO A 25 18.48 9.40 -0.73
CA PRO A 25 18.46 8.69 -2.01
C PRO A 25 17.74 7.35 -1.95
N LEU A 26 17.73 6.67 -0.79
CA LEU A 26 17.02 5.41 -0.65
C LEU A 26 15.52 5.64 -0.42
N MET A 27 15.13 6.62 0.40
CA MET A 27 13.71 6.96 0.56
C MET A 27 13.10 7.54 -0.72
N ASP A 28 13.87 8.35 -1.44
CA ASP A 28 13.50 8.90 -2.75
C ASP A 28 13.30 7.77 -3.79
N SER A 29 14.00 6.64 -3.63
CA SER A 29 13.82 5.46 -4.49
C SER A 29 12.54 4.65 -4.18
N PHE A 30 11.93 4.87 -3.02
CA PHE A 30 10.66 4.28 -2.58
C PHE A 30 9.49 5.26 -2.79
N ASP A 31 9.37 5.77 -4.01
CA ASP A 31 8.28 6.64 -4.46
C ASP A 31 7.17 5.89 -5.21
N LYS A 32 7.44 4.62 -5.58
CA LYS A 32 6.54 3.78 -6.37
C LYS A 32 5.73 2.84 -5.50
N PRO A 33 4.46 2.57 -5.86
CA PRO A 33 3.64 1.61 -5.16
C PRO A 33 4.12 0.17 -5.39
N LEU A 34 3.93 -0.66 -4.37
CA LEU A 34 4.16 -2.10 -4.42
C LEU A 34 2.96 -2.77 -5.08
N LEU A 35 3.16 -3.31 -6.28
CA LEU A 35 2.11 -3.89 -7.11
C LEU A 35 2.33 -5.38 -7.31
N SER A 36 1.28 -6.17 -7.09
CA SER A 36 1.24 -7.59 -7.43
C SER A 36 0.78 -7.76 -8.87
N LYS A 37 1.73 -7.88 -9.82
CA LYS A 37 1.49 -7.88 -11.27
C LYS A 37 1.60 -9.24 -11.95
N ASP A 38 1.62 -10.34 -11.20
CA ASP A 38 1.81 -11.67 -11.78
C ASP A 38 0.60 -12.10 -12.63
N THR A 39 0.74 -11.99 -13.94
CA THR A 39 -0.30 -12.33 -14.93
C THR A 39 -0.33 -13.82 -15.29
N ASN A 40 0.65 -14.62 -14.85
CA ASN A 40 0.70 -16.06 -15.15
C ASN A 40 -0.51 -16.82 -14.59
N THR A 41 -1.21 -16.22 -13.65
CA THR A 41 -2.40 -16.77 -13.01
C THR A 41 -3.70 -16.48 -13.77
N LEU A 42 -3.71 -15.52 -14.70
CA LEU A 42 -4.91 -15.17 -15.47
C LEU A 42 -5.51 -16.37 -16.23
N PRO A 43 -4.73 -17.19 -16.96
CA PRO A 43 -5.30 -18.29 -17.75
C PRO A 43 -6.06 -19.30 -16.89
N ILE A 44 -5.53 -19.63 -15.70
CA ILE A 44 -6.13 -20.58 -14.78
C ILE A 44 -7.32 -19.96 -14.04
N SER A 45 -7.25 -18.68 -13.65
CA SER A 45 -8.37 -17.98 -13.02
C SER A 45 -9.59 -17.93 -13.93
N PHE A 46 -9.41 -17.50 -15.19
CA PHE A 46 -10.50 -17.53 -16.17
C PHE A 46 -11.03 -18.94 -16.41
N GLN A 47 -10.16 -19.95 -16.55
CA GLN A 47 -10.60 -21.32 -16.76
C GLN A 47 -11.45 -21.83 -15.58
N LYS A 48 -11.06 -21.51 -14.34
CA LYS A 48 -11.78 -21.93 -13.13
C LYS A 48 -13.11 -21.23 -13.01
N ILE A 49 -13.17 -19.92 -13.26
CA ILE A 49 -14.42 -19.13 -13.23
C ILE A 49 -15.36 -19.60 -14.35
N GLN A 50 -14.86 -19.82 -15.56
CA GLN A 50 -15.67 -20.24 -16.70
C GLN A 50 -16.41 -21.56 -16.45
N ARG A 51 -15.81 -22.52 -15.73
CA ARG A 51 -16.45 -23.80 -15.39
C ARG A 51 -17.76 -23.65 -14.61
N PHE A 52 -17.94 -22.55 -13.88
CA PHE A 52 -19.20 -22.28 -13.16
C PHE A 52 -20.32 -21.82 -14.09
N PHE A 53 -19.97 -21.40 -15.30
CA PHE A 53 -20.88 -20.93 -16.34
C PHE A 53 -20.88 -21.86 -17.56
N ASP A 54 -20.46 -23.13 -17.43
CA ASP A 54 -20.48 -24.08 -18.55
C ASP A 54 -21.91 -24.33 -19.10
N HIS A 55 -22.94 -24.02 -18.31
CA HIS A 55 -24.35 -24.09 -18.71
C HIS A 55 -24.90 -22.78 -19.29
N ASP A 56 -24.11 -21.70 -19.25
CA ASP A 56 -24.45 -20.38 -19.78
C ASP A 56 -23.47 -20.05 -20.91
N GLU A 57 -23.87 -20.40 -22.14
CA GLU A 57 -23.03 -20.24 -23.33
C GLU A 57 -22.61 -18.79 -23.57
N GLU A 58 -23.47 -17.82 -23.25
CA GLU A 58 -23.20 -16.41 -23.46
C GLU A 58 -22.12 -15.92 -22.49
N THR A 59 -22.28 -16.21 -21.19
CA THR A 59 -21.28 -15.85 -20.18
C THR A 59 -19.96 -16.57 -20.41
N ALA A 60 -19.99 -17.84 -20.78
CA ALA A 60 -18.78 -18.60 -21.11
C ALA A 60 -18.05 -18.03 -22.34
N ALA A 61 -18.77 -17.62 -23.38
CA ALA A 61 -18.19 -16.96 -24.56
C ALA A 61 -17.60 -15.59 -24.20
N PHE A 62 -18.29 -14.82 -23.37
CA PHE A 62 -17.80 -13.54 -22.87
C PHE A 62 -16.51 -13.67 -22.05
N LEU A 63 -16.43 -14.63 -21.12
CA LEU A 63 -15.21 -14.89 -20.35
C LEU A 63 -14.03 -15.29 -21.24
N LYS A 64 -14.28 -16.04 -22.33
CA LYS A 64 -13.25 -16.35 -23.33
C LYS A 64 -12.79 -15.09 -24.07
N LYS A 65 -13.72 -14.19 -24.44
CA LYS A 65 -13.38 -12.89 -25.04
C LYS A 65 -12.49 -12.07 -24.10
N CYS A 66 -12.88 -11.92 -22.82
CA CYS A 66 -12.09 -11.18 -21.83
C CYS A 66 -10.70 -11.80 -21.62
N LYS A 67 -10.64 -13.13 -21.50
CA LYS A 67 -9.37 -13.86 -21.38
C LYS A 67 -8.43 -13.58 -22.54
N SER A 68 -8.93 -13.66 -23.78
CA SER A 68 -8.12 -13.39 -24.97
C SER A 68 -7.65 -11.94 -25.02
N GLY A 69 -8.51 -10.98 -24.68
CA GLY A 69 -8.14 -9.57 -24.60
C GLY A 69 -7.02 -9.29 -23.59
N LEU A 70 -7.08 -9.89 -22.40
CA LEU A 70 -6.09 -9.68 -21.34
C LEU A 70 -4.76 -10.44 -21.55
N LEU A 71 -4.76 -11.52 -22.35
CA LEU A 71 -3.57 -12.34 -22.60
C LEU A 71 -2.83 -11.97 -23.89
N CYS A 72 -3.52 -11.39 -24.88
CA CYS A 72 -2.86 -10.83 -26.05
C CYS A 72 -2.13 -9.56 -25.61
N GLY A 73 -0.82 -9.65 -25.38
CA GLY A 73 0.07 -8.59 -24.87
C GLY A 73 0.13 -7.29 -25.70
N ASP A 74 -0.77 -7.11 -26.65
CA ASP A 74 -0.95 -5.91 -27.47
C ASP A 74 -1.97 -4.96 -26.82
N ASN A 75 -1.71 -4.49 -25.59
CA ASN A 75 -2.43 -3.37 -24.94
C ASN A 75 -3.97 -3.36 -25.08
N THR A 76 -4.62 -4.52 -25.26
CA THR A 76 -6.04 -4.59 -25.54
C THR A 76 -6.77 -4.55 -24.21
N LYS A 77 -6.86 -3.33 -23.68
CA LYS A 77 -7.71 -3.00 -22.55
C LYS A 77 -9.13 -3.42 -22.88
N LEU A 78 -9.80 -4.00 -21.89
CA LEU A 78 -11.24 -4.22 -21.97
C LEU A 78 -11.92 -2.86 -22.12
N SER A 79 -13.02 -2.79 -22.88
CA SER A 79 -13.86 -1.59 -22.86
C SER A 79 -14.46 -1.43 -21.45
N LEU A 80 -14.82 -0.21 -21.07
CA LEU A 80 -15.47 0.03 -19.78
C LEU A 80 -16.72 -0.85 -19.61
N GLU A 81 -17.51 -1.02 -20.68
CA GLU A 81 -18.67 -1.91 -20.70
C GLU A 81 -18.29 -3.38 -20.46
N ASP A 82 -17.22 -3.86 -21.09
CA ASP A 82 -16.70 -5.22 -20.85
C ASP A 82 -16.19 -5.37 -19.41
N GLU A 83 -15.58 -4.33 -18.82
CA GLU A 83 -15.13 -4.35 -17.42
C GLU A 83 -16.28 -4.35 -16.43
N GLU A 84 -17.32 -3.55 -16.65
CA GLU A 84 -18.52 -3.51 -15.82
C GLU A 84 -19.26 -4.86 -15.86
N ARG A 85 -19.43 -5.43 -17.06
CA ARG A 85 -20.03 -6.75 -17.22
C ARG A 85 -19.19 -7.83 -16.55
N LEU A 86 -17.86 -7.77 -16.69
CA LEU A 86 -16.96 -8.69 -16.00
C LEU A 86 -17.07 -8.53 -14.47
N GLY A 87 -17.11 -7.29 -13.97
CA GLY A 87 -17.32 -6.98 -12.55
C GLY A 87 -18.58 -7.60 -11.98
N GLN A 88 -19.71 -7.54 -12.70
CA GLN A 88 -20.96 -8.19 -12.30
C GLN A 88 -20.84 -9.72 -12.21
N ILE A 89 -20.19 -10.36 -13.20
CA ILE A 89 -19.95 -11.81 -13.20
C ILE A 89 -19.06 -12.23 -12.03
N LEU A 90 -18.00 -11.46 -11.76
CA LEU A 90 -17.09 -11.72 -10.64
C LEU A 90 -17.78 -11.54 -9.30
N HIS A 91 -18.59 -10.49 -9.15
CA HIS A 91 -19.39 -10.27 -7.95
C HIS A 91 -20.38 -11.41 -7.72
N HIS A 92 -21.05 -11.90 -8.77
CA HIS A 92 -21.91 -13.08 -8.69
C HIS A 92 -21.16 -14.31 -8.15
N CYS A 93 -19.95 -14.56 -8.65
CA CYS A 93 -19.10 -15.65 -8.14
C CYS A 93 -18.80 -15.49 -6.65
N LEU A 94 -18.45 -14.28 -6.20
CA LEU A 94 -18.16 -13.97 -4.79
C LEU A 94 -19.39 -14.23 -3.89
N VAL A 95 -20.56 -13.69 -4.27
CA VAL A 95 -21.81 -13.86 -3.51
C VAL A 95 -22.22 -15.33 -3.38
N LYS A 96 -21.92 -16.14 -4.40
CA LYS A 96 -22.17 -17.59 -4.37
C LYS A 96 -21.05 -18.40 -3.70
N ASN A 97 -19.98 -17.73 -3.24
CA ASN A 97 -18.77 -18.33 -2.71
C ASN A 97 -18.14 -19.37 -3.66
N GLN A 98 -18.17 -19.05 -4.96
CA GLN A 98 -17.68 -19.90 -6.05
C GLN A 98 -16.37 -19.35 -6.61
N ALA A 99 -15.35 -20.21 -6.67
CA ALA A 99 -14.02 -19.82 -7.17
C ALA A 99 -13.45 -18.54 -6.53
N THR A 100 -13.83 -18.21 -5.29
CA THR A 100 -13.51 -16.93 -4.63
C THR A 100 -12.02 -16.58 -4.72
N THR A 101 -11.11 -17.54 -4.45
CA THR A 101 -9.66 -17.30 -4.60
C THR A 101 -9.25 -16.96 -6.04
N PHE A 102 -9.83 -17.62 -7.05
CA PHE A 102 -9.53 -17.33 -8.46
C PHE A 102 -10.10 -15.98 -8.90
N VAL A 103 -11.27 -15.61 -8.38
CA VAL A 103 -11.84 -14.27 -8.57
C VAL A 103 -10.91 -13.22 -7.99
N LEU A 104 -10.40 -13.41 -6.76
CA LEU A 104 -9.44 -12.49 -6.15
C LEU A 104 -8.13 -12.39 -6.94
N MET A 105 -7.59 -13.51 -7.43
CA MET A 105 -6.39 -13.53 -8.25
C MET A 105 -6.57 -12.73 -9.55
N LEU A 106 -7.76 -12.81 -10.15
CA LEU A 106 -8.11 -12.05 -11.34
C LEU A 106 -8.33 -10.56 -11.00
N LEU A 107 -9.16 -10.25 -10.01
CA LEU A 107 -9.44 -8.89 -9.55
C LEU A 107 -8.16 -8.13 -9.22
N ARG A 108 -7.19 -8.77 -8.55
CA ARG A 108 -5.88 -8.19 -8.25
C ARG A 108 -5.21 -7.58 -9.47
N ILE A 109 -5.30 -8.20 -10.64
CA ILE A 109 -4.73 -7.67 -11.88
C ILE A 109 -5.66 -6.63 -12.50
N LEU A 110 -6.96 -6.89 -12.50
CA LEU A 110 -7.96 -6.01 -13.12
C LEU A 110 -8.03 -4.61 -12.47
N VAL A 111 -7.89 -4.52 -11.15
CA VAL A 111 -7.92 -3.22 -10.45
C VAL A 111 -6.72 -2.33 -10.77
N THR A 112 -5.69 -2.86 -11.43
CA THR A 112 -4.52 -2.09 -11.88
C THR A 112 -4.66 -1.51 -13.30
N GLN A 113 -5.78 -1.79 -13.98
CA GLN A 113 -6.08 -1.20 -15.29
C GLN A 113 -6.36 0.31 -15.17
N GLU A 114 -6.35 1.02 -16.30
CA GLU A 114 -6.53 2.49 -16.32
C GLU A 114 -7.88 2.97 -15.77
N SER A 115 -8.93 2.17 -15.93
CA SER A 115 -10.25 2.41 -15.35
C SER A 115 -10.25 2.32 -13.82
N GLY A 116 -9.24 1.66 -13.24
CA GLY A 116 -9.08 1.45 -11.81
C GLY A 116 -10.13 0.50 -11.20
N PRO A 117 -10.36 0.58 -9.87
CA PRO A 117 -11.32 -0.27 -9.16
C PRO A 117 -12.80 0.00 -9.46
N THR A 118 -13.16 1.11 -10.12
CA THR A 118 -14.56 1.55 -10.23
C THR A 118 -15.50 0.48 -10.81
N PRO A 119 -15.17 -0.22 -11.92
CA PRO A 119 -16.02 -1.30 -12.46
C PRO A 119 -16.18 -2.50 -11.51
N TYR A 120 -15.32 -2.58 -10.50
CA TYR A 120 -15.24 -3.69 -9.54
C TYR A 120 -15.70 -3.28 -8.13
N LYS A 121 -16.32 -2.09 -7.95
CA LYS A 121 -16.74 -1.55 -6.64
C LYS A 121 -17.51 -2.58 -5.80
N GLU A 122 -18.50 -3.25 -6.39
CA GLU A 122 -19.30 -4.26 -5.68
C GLU A 122 -18.46 -5.44 -5.17
N CYS A 123 -17.48 -5.89 -5.96
CA CYS A 123 -16.55 -6.94 -5.54
C CYS A 123 -15.71 -6.48 -4.34
N VAL A 124 -15.18 -5.24 -4.40
CA VAL A 124 -14.35 -4.66 -3.33
C VAL A 124 -15.15 -4.56 -2.04
N CYS A 125 -16.38 -4.03 -2.10
CA CYS A 125 -17.28 -3.95 -0.94
C CYS A 125 -17.57 -5.34 -0.36
N TRP A 126 -17.84 -6.34 -1.20
CA TRP A 126 -18.08 -7.70 -0.74
C TRP A 126 -16.86 -8.28 -0.02
N ILE A 127 -15.66 -8.12 -0.59
CA ILE A 127 -14.40 -8.64 -0.01
C ILE A 127 -14.13 -7.99 1.34
N TYR A 128 -14.39 -6.68 1.45
CA TYR A 128 -14.25 -5.98 2.71
C TYR A 128 -15.15 -6.57 3.79
N GLN A 129 -16.45 -6.61 3.51
CA GLN A 129 -17.46 -7.02 4.47
C GLN A 129 -17.35 -8.49 4.87
N ASN A 130 -16.91 -9.36 3.94
CA ASN A 130 -16.96 -10.80 4.13
C ASN A 130 -15.59 -11.46 4.34
N ILE A 131 -14.47 -10.74 4.19
CA ILE A 131 -13.12 -11.32 4.39
C ILE A 131 -12.26 -10.44 5.28
N VAL A 132 -12.30 -9.12 5.10
CA VAL A 132 -11.41 -8.18 5.82
C VAL A 132 -11.96 -7.84 7.19
N LYS A 133 -13.25 -7.48 7.26
CA LYS A 133 -13.96 -7.08 8.50
C LYS A 133 -14.33 -8.27 9.38
N ASP A 134 -14.12 -9.51 8.93
CA ASP A 134 -14.36 -10.69 9.77
C ASP A 134 -13.23 -10.83 10.81
N ASP A 135 -13.47 -10.25 12.00
CA ASP A 135 -12.58 -10.29 13.17
C ASP A 135 -12.19 -11.70 13.60
N SER A 136 -12.93 -12.72 13.18
CA SER A 136 -12.60 -14.09 13.57
C SER A 136 -11.33 -14.59 12.89
N GLY A 137 -10.93 -14.04 11.73
CA GLY A 137 -9.67 -14.27 10.99
C GLY A 137 -9.33 -15.72 10.61
N GLN A 138 -9.97 -16.70 11.25
CA GLN A 138 -9.74 -18.13 11.21
C GLN A 138 -10.74 -18.85 10.31
N GLN A 139 -11.85 -18.20 9.96
CA GLN A 139 -12.87 -18.81 9.09
C GLN A 139 -12.42 -18.88 7.62
N HIS A 140 -11.53 -17.98 7.21
CA HIS A 140 -11.05 -17.92 5.83
C HIS A 140 -9.71 -18.63 5.65
N SER A 141 -9.56 -19.29 4.51
CA SER A 141 -8.31 -19.95 4.15
C SER A 141 -7.18 -18.93 3.93
N LYS A 142 -5.95 -19.32 4.25
CA LYS A 142 -4.73 -18.53 4.02
C LYS A 142 -4.64 -17.94 2.60
N PRO A 143 -4.88 -18.69 1.51
CA PRO A 143 -4.83 -18.14 0.16
C PRO A 143 -5.87 -17.06 -0.08
N LEU A 144 -7.08 -17.20 0.48
CA LEU A 144 -8.15 -16.22 0.33
C LEU A 144 -7.74 -14.89 0.97
N ARG A 145 -7.32 -14.92 2.25
CA ARG A 145 -6.90 -13.73 2.99
C ARG A 145 -5.70 -13.03 2.36
N THR A 146 -4.71 -13.82 1.92
CA THR A 146 -3.53 -13.29 1.22
C THR A 146 -3.91 -12.57 -0.07
N MET A 147 -4.78 -13.18 -0.90
CA MET A 147 -5.18 -12.60 -2.17
C MET A 147 -6.07 -11.36 -1.99
N SER A 148 -6.91 -11.32 -0.95
CA SER A 148 -7.67 -10.12 -0.60
C SER A 148 -6.73 -8.95 -0.33
N TRP A 149 -5.73 -9.13 0.52
CA TRP A 149 -4.76 -8.06 0.81
C TRP A 149 -3.91 -7.66 -0.39
N LEU A 150 -3.50 -8.61 -1.23
CA LEU A 150 -2.79 -8.28 -2.48
C LEU A 150 -3.63 -7.46 -3.44
N MET A 151 -4.92 -7.78 -3.58
CA MET A 151 -5.84 -7.00 -4.39
C MET A 151 -6.04 -5.60 -3.78
N LEU A 152 -6.29 -5.49 -2.48
CA LEU A 152 -6.47 -4.20 -1.80
C LEU A 152 -5.21 -3.33 -1.90
N SER A 153 -4.02 -3.93 -1.76
CA SER A 153 -2.75 -3.24 -1.96
C SER A 153 -2.65 -2.65 -3.37
N ASN A 154 -3.10 -3.38 -4.39
CA ASN A 154 -3.14 -2.86 -5.76
C ASN A 154 -4.17 -1.74 -5.94
N ILE A 155 -5.28 -1.75 -5.21
CA ILE A 155 -6.25 -0.64 -5.20
C ILE A 155 -5.66 0.59 -4.51
N ALA A 156 -4.99 0.41 -3.37
CA ALA A 156 -4.27 1.47 -2.67
C ALA A 156 -3.16 2.07 -3.55
N ALA A 157 -2.63 1.33 -4.52
CA ALA A 157 -1.64 1.88 -5.47
C ALA A 157 -2.26 2.81 -6.53
N SER A 158 -3.57 2.72 -6.79
CA SER A 158 -4.23 3.39 -7.92
C SER A 158 -4.92 4.70 -7.57
N SER A 159 -4.70 5.24 -6.34
CA SER A 159 -5.31 6.48 -5.81
C SER A 159 -6.84 6.56 -5.83
N GLN A 160 -7.52 5.45 -6.09
CA GLN A 160 -8.99 5.38 -6.18
C GLN A 160 -9.64 4.71 -4.97
N LEU A 161 -8.86 4.15 -4.04
CA LEU A 161 -9.37 3.47 -2.84
C LEU A 161 -10.33 4.36 -2.04
N TRP A 162 -9.94 5.62 -1.80
CA TRP A 162 -10.67 6.58 -0.94
C TRP A 162 -11.96 7.14 -1.54
N LYS A 163 -12.17 6.95 -2.85
CA LYS A 163 -13.40 7.38 -3.53
C LYS A 163 -14.54 6.38 -3.35
N MET A 164 -14.27 5.21 -2.78
CA MET A 164 -15.30 4.25 -2.39
C MET A 164 -15.77 4.62 -0.98
N GLU A 165 -17.03 5.07 -0.87
CA GLU A 165 -17.66 5.54 0.37
C GLU A 165 -17.41 4.58 1.56
N GLY A 166 -16.79 5.08 2.65
CA GLY A 166 -16.66 4.37 3.93
C GLY A 166 -15.21 4.21 4.46
N GLU A 167 -14.93 4.97 5.52
CA GLU A 167 -13.92 4.82 6.58
C GLU A 167 -12.54 4.24 6.18
N GLU A 168 -11.69 5.06 5.54
CA GLU A 168 -10.24 4.81 5.34
C GLU A 168 -9.59 4.20 6.59
N ASP A 169 -9.95 4.72 7.75
CA ASP A 169 -9.46 4.24 9.03
C ASP A 169 -9.80 2.78 9.30
N GLU A 170 -11.01 2.30 8.98
CA GLU A 170 -11.33 0.89 9.23
C GLU A 170 -10.45 -0.05 8.38
N TRP A 171 -10.16 0.33 7.12
CA TRP A 171 -9.29 -0.47 6.25
C TRP A 171 -7.86 -0.53 6.79
N VAL A 172 -7.37 0.61 7.26
CA VAL A 172 -6.04 0.74 7.85
C VAL A 172 -5.95 -0.05 9.15
N GLN A 173 -6.96 0.03 10.02
CA GLN A 173 -7.01 -0.76 11.24
C GLN A 173 -7.05 -2.28 10.93
N ALA A 174 -7.85 -2.71 9.96
CA ALA A 174 -7.87 -4.11 9.54
C ALA A 174 -6.51 -4.56 8.98
N ALA A 175 -5.80 -3.70 8.25
CA ALA A 175 -4.46 -4.00 7.75
C ALA A 175 -3.44 -4.10 8.88
N ILE A 176 -3.51 -3.21 9.87
CA ILE A 176 -2.68 -3.24 11.09
C ILE A 176 -2.88 -4.56 11.84
N CYS A 177 -4.13 -4.99 12.03
CA CYS A 177 -4.43 -6.30 12.61
C CYS A 177 -3.83 -7.44 11.77
N ALA A 178 -3.96 -7.39 10.44
CA ALA A 178 -3.41 -8.39 9.53
C ALA A 178 -1.88 -8.41 9.47
N MET A 179 -1.19 -7.31 9.79
CA MET A 179 0.26 -7.26 9.95
C MET A 179 0.76 -8.06 11.15
N SER A 180 -0.12 -8.51 12.06
CA SER A 180 0.22 -9.37 13.20
C SER A 180 -0.19 -10.83 12.97
N ASP A 181 -0.58 -11.20 11.75
CA ASP A 181 -1.01 -12.57 11.43
C ASP A 181 0.13 -13.59 11.57
N LYS A 182 -0.20 -14.85 11.91
CA LYS A 182 0.78 -15.94 12.01
C LYS A 182 1.45 -16.26 10.66
N GLU A 183 0.75 -16.04 9.56
CA GLU A 183 1.20 -16.37 8.21
C GLU A 183 1.96 -15.21 7.56
N ASN A 184 3.25 -15.43 7.24
CA ASN A 184 4.11 -14.39 6.65
C ASN A 184 3.51 -13.76 5.39
N CYS A 185 2.86 -14.54 4.51
CA CYS A 185 2.30 -14.00 3.26
C CYS A 185 1.14 -13.03 3.49
N ILE A 186 0.38 -13.19 4.59
CA ILE A 186 -0.68 -12.26 4.97
C ILE A 186 -0.04 -10.98 5.50
N ARG A 187 0.94 -11.10 6.42
CA ARG A 187 1.69 -9.95 6.94
C ARG A 187 2.37 -9.14 5.81
N GLN A 188 3.01 -9.82 4.87
CA GLN A 188 3.65 -9.19 3.71
C GLN A 188 2.62 -8.42 2.87
N ALA A 189 1.47 -9.03 2.54
CA ALA A 189 0.44 -8.40 1.73
C ALA A 189 -0.19 -7.19 2.44
N ALA A 190 -0.47 -7.31 3.74
CA ALA A 190 -0.98 -6.20 4.56
C ALA A 190 0.03 -5.05 4.69
N ALA A 191 1.31 -5.35 4.91
CA ALA A 191 2.36 -4.33 4.96
C ALA A 191 2.54 -3.59 3.62
N ALA A 192 2.32 -4.28 2.49
CA ALA A 192 2.31 -3.63 1.17
C ALA A 192 1.11 -2.68 1.01
N PHE A 193 -0.06 -3.05 1.53
CA PHE A 193 -1.22 -2.17 1.59
C PHE A 193 -0.92 -0.92 2.42
N CYS A 194 -0.40 -1.07 3.65
CA CYS A 194 -0.02 0.05 4.52
C CYS A 194 0.96 1.01 3.85
N TYR A 195 1.99 0.48 3.18
CA TYR A 195 2.94 1.30 2.43
C TYR A 195 2.25 2.06 1.28
N ASN A 196 1.44 1.38 0.46
CA ASN A 196 0.74 2.04 -0.65
C ASN A 196 -0.24 3.10 -0.14
N THR A 197 -0.93 2.85 0.97
CA THR A 197 -1.75 3.85 1.66
C THR A 197 -0.92 5.07 2.07
N SER A 198 0.25 4.88 2.67
CA SER A 198 1.14 6.00 3.04
C SER A 198 1.64 6.82 1.83
N LEU A 199 1.76 6.20 0.66
CA LEU A 199 2.06 6.90 -0.60
C LEU A 199 0.90 7.79 -1.04
N LEU A 200 -0.35 7.34 -0.88
CA LEU A 200 -1.53 8.13 -1.24
C LEU A 200 -1.70 9.34 -0.32
N SER A 201 -1.62 9.14 1.00
CA SER A 201 -1.81 10.23 1.98
C SER A 201 -0.71 11.30 1.92
N ALA A 202 0.39 11.03 1.22
CA ALA A 202 1.44 11.99 0.91
C ALA A 202 1.05 13.01 -0.18
N SER A 203 0.13 12.63 -1.07
CA SER A 203 -0.32 13.48 -2.19
C SER A 203 -1.43 14.47 -1.77
N GLU A 204 -2.03 14.22 -0.61
CA GLU A 204 -3.08 15.04 -0.02
C GLU A 204 -2.46 15.90 1.10
N THR A 205 -1.71 16.94 0.73
CA THR A 205 -1.23 17.93 1.70
C THR A 205 -2.40 18.80 2.15
N THR A 206 -3.18 18.33 3.12
CA THR A 206 -4.07 19.18 3.89
C THR A 206 -3.23 19.99 4.86
N GLU A 207 -3.45 21.32 4.93
CA GLU A 207 -2.84 22.21 5.93
C GLU A 207 -3.43 21.96 7.33
N THR A 208 -3.50 20.71 7.75
CA THR A 208 -3.96 20.31 9.08
C THR A 208 -2.79 20.45 10.06
N GLU A 209 -3.02 21.13 11.18
CA GLU A 209 -2.07 21.19 12.28
C GLU A 209 -1.93 19.79 12.90
N GLY A 210 -0.85 19.09 12.57
CA GLY A 210 -0.48 17.81 13.20
C GLY A 210 -0.56 16.61 12.27
N LEU A 211 -0.26 15.45 12.85
CA LEU A 211 -0.27 14.17 12.15
C LEU A 211 -1.68 13.58 12.17
N GLY A 212 -2.26 13.28 11.00
CA GLY A 212 -3.58 12.65 10.92
C GLY A 212 -3.63 11.26 11.57
N ASP A 213 -4.78 10.88 12.11
CA ASP A 213 -4.99 9.64 12.88
C ASP A 213 -4.55 8.37 12.14
N THR A 214 -4.80 8.31 10.83
CA THR A 214 -4.35 7.22 9.97
C THR A 214 -2.82 7.10 9.97
N LYS A 215 -2.11 8.22 9.82
CA LYS A 215 -0.63 8.27 9.80
C LYS A 215 -0.06 7.95 11.18
N VAL A 216 -0.69 8.43 12.26
CA VAL A 216 -0.36 8.05 13.65
C VAL A 216 -0.47 6.54 13.82
N SER A 217 -1.61 5.96 13.43
CA SER A 217 -1.89 4.53 13.54
C SER A 217 -0.86 3.69 12.77
N LEU A 218 -0.54 4.10 11.54
CA LEU A 218 0.47 3.43 10.72
C LEU A 218 1.87 3.51 11.33
N LEU A 219 2.29 4.67 11.84
CA LEU A 219 3.59 4.83 12.50
C LEU A 219 3.70 3.93 13.72
N CYS A 220 2.74 4.00 14.64
CA CYS A 220 2.73 3.18 15.84
C CYS A 220 2.76 1.69 15.51
N ALA A 221 1.88 1.24 14.61
CA ALA A 221 1.79 -0.16 14.22
C ALA A 221 3.05 -0.69 13.53
N CYS A 222 3.70 0.13 12.69
CA CYS A 222 4.92 -0.28 11.99
C CYS A 222 6.13 -0.38 12.93
N LEU A 223 6.13 0.35 14.05
CA LEU A 223 7.25 0.41 15.00
C LEU A 223 7.10 -0.56 16.19
N GLU A 224 5.90 -0.72 16.75
CA GLU A 224 5.67 -1.45 18.02
C GLU A 224 6.13 -2.92 18.01
N SER A 225 6.04 -3.61 16.86
CA SER A 225 6.45 -5.02 16.72
C SER A 225 7.58 -5.23 15.71
N LEU A 226 8.32 -4.18 15.38
CA LEU A 226 9.36 -4.25 14.34
C LEU A 226 10.55 -5.14 14.76
N GLU A 227 10.89 -5.12 16.05
CA GLU A 227 11.96 -5.92 16.63
C GLU A 227 11.67 -7.43 16.51
N GLU A 228 10.42 -7.82 16.73
CA GLU A 228 9.99 -9.22 16.74
C GLU A 228 9.74 -9.81 15.34
N GLU A 229 9.57 -8.97 14.31
CA GLU A 229 9.23 -9.44 12.97
C GLU A 229 10.40 -10.18 12.30
N MET A 230 10.28 -11.48 12.06
CA MET A 230 11.37 -12.28 11.48
C MET A 230 11.43 -12.24 9.94
N ASP A 231 10.36 -11.75 9.28
CA ASP A 231 10.28 -11.66 7.83
C ASP A 231 10.86 -10.31 7.33
N TYR A 232 12.01 -10.37 6.63
CA TYR A 232 12.68 -9.16 6.13
C TYR A 232 11.84 -8.37 5.12
N THR A 233 10.99 -9.03 4.33
CA THR A 233 10.10 -8.33 3.42
C THR A 233 9.05 -7.53 4.18
N VAL A 234 8.51 -8.07 5.28
CA VAL A 234 7.59 -7.31 6.15
C VAL A 234 8.32 -6.15 6.83
N ARG A 235 9.50 -6.39 7.42
CA ARG A 235 10.32 -5.33 8.04
C ARG A 235 10.61 -4.20 7.06
N LEU A 236 11.04 -4.53 5.84
CA LEU A 236 11.34 -3.56 4.80
C LEU A 236 10.12 -2.68 4.51
N ARG A 237 8.95 -3.29 4.29
CA ARG A 237 7.70 -2.56 3.99
C ARG A 237 7.23 -1.68 5.14
N ARG A 238 7.40 -2.12 6.39
CA ARG A 238 7.12 -1.30 7.58
C ARG A 238 8.07 -0.10 7.67
N LEU A 239 9.37 -0.30 7.47
CA LEU A 239 10.36 0.77 7.43
C LEU A 239 10.10 1.75 6.27
N MET A 240 9.70 1.25 5.10
CA MET A 240 9.29 2.08 3.96
C MET A 240 8.07 2.94 4.31
N THR A 241 7.08 2.37 5.01
CA THR A 241 5.89 3.10 5.50
C THR A 241 6.30 4.22 6.47
N VAL A 242 7.14 3.92 7.46
CA VAL A 242 7.67 4.91 8.43
C VAL A 242 8.44 6.00 7.71
N GLY A 243 9.36 5.63 6.82
CA GLY A 243 10.16 6.59 6.05
C GLY A 243 9.32 7.49 5.18
N ARG A 244 8.29 6.94 4.54
CA ARG A 244 7.37 7.74 3.75
C ARG A 244 6.67 8.81 4.60
N ILE A 245 6.11 8.42 5.74
CA ILE A 245 5.42 9.34 6.65
C ILE A 245 6.42 10.39 7.19
N MET A 246 7.64 10.00 7.55
CA MET A 246 8.66 10.93 8.02
C MET A 246 9.09 11.96 6.98
N VAL A 247 9.19 11.55 5.70
CA VAL A 247 9.54 12.46 4.60
C VAL A 247 8.40 13.45 4.34
N THR A 248 7.14 13.01 4.43
CA THR A 248 5.98 13.84 4.06
C THR A 248 5.54 14.77 5.18
N GLU A 249 5.56 14.28 6.42
CA GLU A 249 5.08 15.01 7.60
C GLU A 249 6.21 15.73 8.33
N GLY A 250 7.45 15.41 7.97
CA GLY A 250 8.65 16.03 8.48
C GLY A 250 8.75 15.94 10.00
N ASP A 251 8.57 17.08 10.64
CA ASP A 251 8.83 17.26 12.06
C ASP A 251 7.73 16.67 12.95
N ASN A 252 6.47 16.64 12.50
CA ASN A 252 5.36 16.07 13.28
C ASN A 252 5.55 14.56 13.51
N ALA A 253 5.97 13.83 12.47
CA ALA A 253 6.25 12.40 12.58
C ALA A 253 7.47 12.13 13.47
N LYS A 254 8.52 12.95 13.37
CA LYS A 254 9.73 12.82 14.20
C LYS A 254 9.42 13.04 15.67
N ASP A 255 8.68 14.11 15.98
CA ASP A 255 8.35 14.47 17.35
C ASP A 255 7.50 13.35 17.99
N LEU A 256 6.53 12.78 17.26
CA LEU A 256 5.79 11.60 17.73
C LEU A 256 6.69 10.38 18.00
N ILE A 257 7.60 10.03 17.09
CA ILE A 257 8.52 8.89 17.27
C ILE A 257 9.39 9.08 18.52
N LEU A 258 9.86 10.30 18.75
CA LEU A 258 10.65 10.66 19.93
C LEU A 258 9.82 10.64 21.22
N ASP A 259 8.61 11.18 21.20
CA ASP A 259 7.71 11.23 22.36
C ASP A 259 7.27 9.83 22.80
N LEU A 260 7.13 8.90 21.85
CA LEU A 260 6.85 7.48 22.14
C LEU A 260 8.10 6.69 22.56
N GLY A 261 9.29 7.31 22.54
CA GLY A 261 10.55 6.64 22.84
C GLY A 261 10.94 5.55 21.85
N MET A 262 10.48 5.68 20.59
CA MET A 262 10.66 4.65 19.55
C MET A 262 11.92 4.86 18.69
N ASP A 263 12.69 5.92 18.93
CA ASP A 263 13.94 6.24 18.23
C ASP A 263 15.04 5.20 18.46
N GLY A 264 15.07 4.60 19.66
CA GLY A 264 15.94 3.49 20.00
C GLY A 264 15.74 2.28 19.08
N PHE A 265 14.48 1.93 18.77
CA PHE A 265 14.16 0.78 17.91
C PHE A 265 14.67 0.99 16.48
N VAL A 266 14.47 2.20 15.93
CA VAL A 266 14.96 2.52 14.58
C VAL A 266 16.48 2.40 14.51
N SER A 267 17.19 2.86 15.55
CA SER A 267 18.63 2.70 15.67
C SER A 267 19.08 1.25 15.78
N GLU A 268 18.35 0.43 16.52
CA GLU A 268 18.66 -1.00 16.71
C GLU A 268 18.49 -1.81 15.43
N GLN A 269 17.51 -1.49 14.59
CA GLN A 269 17.32 -2.16 13.29
C GLN A 269 18.56 -2.05 12.38
N VAL A 270 19.31 -0.95 12.46
CA VAL A 270 20.59 -0.81 11.74
C VAL A 270 21.61 -1.87 12.17
N LEU A 271 21.64 -2.21 13.45
CA LEU A 271 22.60 -3.14 14.05
C LEU A 271 22.18 -4.60 13.81
N VAL A 272 20.90 -4.91 13.98
CA VAL A 272 20.36 -6.26 13.77
C VAL A 272 20.58 -6.71 12.34
N THR A 273 20.30 -5.83 11.38
CA THR A 273 20.42 -6.17 9.97
C THR A 273 21.87 -6.39 9.52
N LYS A 274 22.81 -5.60 10.04
CA LYS A 274 24.25 -5.79 9.77
C LYS A 274 24.77 -7.14 10.28
N LYS A 275 24.24 -7.68 11.39
CA LYS A 275 24.68 -8.98 11.91
C LYS A 275 24.18 -10.16 11.06
N VAL A 276 23.01 -10.02 10.45
CA VAL A 276 22.38 -11.08 9.64
C VAL A 276 23.08 -11.23 8.30
N THR A 277 23.42 -10.13 7.63
CA THR A 277 24.09 -10.16 6.31
C THR A 277 25.50 -10.76 6.37
N CYS A 278 26.11 -10.83 7.56
CA CYS A 278 27.40 -11.47 7.80
C CYS A 278 27.33 -12.99 8.06
N ASN A 279 26.18 -13.53 8.49
CA ASN A 279 26.09 -14.88 9.05
C ASN A 279 25.21 -15.85 8.25
N ASP A 280 24.39 -15.38 7.31
CA ASP A 280 23.42 -16.22 6.59
C ASP A 280 23.85 -16.44 5.13
N GLU A 281 24.20 -17.69 4.77
CA GLU A 281 24.54 -18.11 3.40
C GLU A 281 23.30 -18.44 2.55
N SER A 282 22.09 -18.35 3.12
CA SER A 282 20.86 -18.59 2.37
C SER A 282 20.51 -17.38 1.48
N SER A 283 20.31 -17.63 0.18
CA SER A 283 20.13 -16.56 -0.83
C SER A 283 18.75 -15.90 -0.83
N ILE A 284 17.77 -16.46 -0.10
CA ILE A 284 16.38 -15.99 -0.09
C ILE A 284 16.21 -14.94 1.01
N GLY A 285 16.00 -13.68 0.63
CA GLY A 285 15.76 -12.57 1.57
C GLY A 285 16.99 -11.72 1.91
N ARG A 286 18.19 -12.07 1.40
CA ARG A 286 19.41 -11.29 1.63
C ARG A 286 19.33 -9.86 1.10
N GLY A 287 18.70 -9.67 -0.06
CA GLY A 287 18.49 -8.34 -0.66
C GLY A 287 17.61 -7.45 0.21
N ASP A 288 16.44 -7.96 0.60
CA ASP A 288 15.52 -7.22 1.48
C ASP A 288 16.17 -6.92 2.84
N ALA A 289 16.94 -7.84 3.40
CA ALA A 289 17.70 -7.60 4.62
C ALA A 289 18.69 -6.45 4.42
N GLU A 290 19.58 -6.49 3.43
CA GLU A 290 20.54 -5.41 3.16
C GLU A 290 19.84 -4.04 3.03
N THR A 291 18.78 -3.98 2.23
CA THR A 291 17.97 -2.77 2.05
C THR A 291 17.29 -2.31 3.34
N CYS A 292 16.83 -3.21 4.22
CA CYS A 292 16.31 -2.84 5.54
C CYS A 292 17.36 -2.08 6.36
N GLY A 293 18.60 -2.57 6.37
CA GLY A 293 19.69 -1.98 7.15
C GLY A 293 20.07 -0.59 6.66
N GLU A 294 20.11 -0.40 5.34
CA GLU A 294 20.36 0.89 4.71
C GLU A 294 19.21 1.88 5.01
N LEU A 295 17.95 1.43 4.87
CA LEU A 295 16.79 2.27 5.11
C LEU A 295 16.67 2.67 6.59
N ALA A 296 16.92 1.75 7.52
CA ALA A 296 16.98 2.04 8.95
C ALA A 296 18.07 3.09 9.26
N ALA A 297 19.22 3.03 8.58
CA ALA A 297 20.29 3.99 8.78
C ALA A 297 19.87 5.39 8.30
N GLU A 298 19.19 5.48 7.15
CA GLU A 298 18.69 6.74 6.62
C GLU A 298 17.56 7.34 7.48
N LEU A 299 16.66 6.51 8.00
CA LEU A 299 15.65 6.90 9.00
C LEU A 299 16.29 7.48 10.25
N ASN A 300 17.34 6.84 10.75
CA ASN A 300 18.05 7.30 11.93
C ASN A 300 18.70 8.67 11.71
N LEU A 301 19.25 8.90 10.52
CA LEU A 301 19.76 10.23 10.12
C LEU A 301 18.63 11.27 10.11
N LEU A 302 17.46 10.93 9.58
CA LEU A 302 16.30 11.83 9.57
C LEU A 302 15.80 12.21 10.96
N LEU A 303 15.73 11.24 11.88
CA LEU A 303 15.31 11.45 13.27
C LEU A 303 16.24 12.45 13.98
N HIS A 304 17.55 12.30 13.78
CA HIS A 304 18.55 13.09 14.51
C HIS A 304 19.08 14.33 13.77
N ALA A 305 18.64 14.57 12.53
CA ALA A 305 19.05 15.75 11.74
C ALA A 305 18.70 17.10 12.41
N ARG A 306 17.74 17.11 13.37
CA ARG A 306 17.32 18.32 14.09
C ARG A 306 18.31 18.84 15.14
N LYS A 307 19.34 18.06 15.51
CA LYS A 307 20.25 18.46 16.60
C LYS A 307 21.27 19.57 16.25
N ARG A 308 21.33 20.05 14.99
CA ARG A 308 22.34 21.05 14.57
C ARG A 308 21.80 22.42 14.12
N ARG A 309 20.49 22.68 14.18
CA ARG A 309 19.90 23.94 13.69
C ARG A 309 19.36 24.88 14.80
N ARG A 310 19.55 24.53 16.08
CA ARG A 310 19.08 25.32 17.24
C ARG A 310 20.21 25.76 18.19
N GLU A 311 21.46 25.68 17.76
CA GLU A 311 22.63 26.32 18.40
C GLU A 311 23.17 27.43 17.47
#